data_AF-A0A2T0JXX0-F1
#
_entry.id   AF-A0A2T0JXX0-F1
#
_cell.length_a   1.000
_cell.length_b   1.000
_cell.length_c   1.000
_cell.angle_alpha   90.00
_cell.angle_beta   90.00
_cell.angle_gamma   90.00
#
_symmetry.space_group_name_H-M   'P 1'
#
loop_
_entity.id
_entity.type
_entity.pdbx_description
1 polymer ?
#
loop_
_entity_poly.entity_id
_entity_poly.type
_entity_poly.pdbx_seq_one_letter_code
_entity_poly.pdbx_strand_id
1 'polypeptide(L)'
;MRRSVLAGAVVAVFLLSACGSSGNESEGDSGAKVATLQSAAPAGEPDVSPSKKAERPREKLGMTGEEYDALLEPYNRCMREHGVDATEAKKRAGDSAVTGVTEDDAAVKANRICEPQYMPLPPWEKDPANPEARDFAVDVVKCLKKKGVKLVEVDQDGISIALGGEQNDSRSIRLGLEHMSGCEREVAAKS
;
A
#
# COMPACT_ATOMS: atom_id res chain seq x y z
N MET A 1 -18.31 49.10 33.18
CA MET A 1 -19.64 48.93 32.55
C MET A 1 -19.65 49.54 31.15
N ARG A 2 -19.51 48.74 30.08
CA ARG A 2 -19.90 49.04 28.68
C ARG A 2 -20.13 47.67 28.00
N ARG A 3 -21.38 47.17 28.03
CA ARG A 3 -22.44 47.25 27.00
C ARG A 3 -22.14 46.43 25.73
N SER A 4 -22.91 45.35 25.62
CA SER A 4 -23.03 44.32 24.58
C SER A 4 -23.47 44.84 23.21
N VAL A 5 -23.35 44.00 22.15
CA VAL A 5 -24.48 43.44 21.36
C VAL A 5 -24.02 42.84 20.00
N LEU A 6 -24.29 41.54 19.85
CA LEU A 6 -24.84 40.75 18.72
C LEU A 6 -24.31 40.82 17.26
N ALA A 7 -23.92 39.63 16.80
CA ALA A 7 -24.46 38.84 15.68
C ALA A 7 -24.28 39.26 14.21
N GLY A 8 -23.90 38.27 13.40
CA GLY A 8 -24.09 38.25 11.95
C GLY A 8 -23.48 37.00 11.30
N ALA A 9 -24.30 35.99 11.03
CA ALA A 9 -23.96 34.81 10.24
C ALA A 9 -24.56 34.96 8.84
N VAL A 10 -23.79 34.78 7.76
CA VAL A 10 -24.32 34.55 6.40
C VAL A 10 -23.34 33.71 5.55
N VAL A 11 -23.74 32.46 5.31
CA VAL A 11 -23.81 31.69 4.04
C VAL A 11 -22.67 31.76 3.00
N ALA A 12 -22.20 30.57 2.62
CA ALA A 12 -21.27 30.25 1.54
C ALA A 12 -21.86 30.46 0.13
N VAL A 13 -21.00 30.83 -0.84
CA VAL A 13 -21.25 30.62 -2.28
C VAL A 13 -19.94 30.16 -2.95
N PHE A 14 -19.97 28.95 -3.49
CA PHE A 14 -19.01 28.42 -4.46
C PHE A 14 -19.18 29.17 -5.80
N LEU A 15 -18.08 29.64 -6.39
CA LEU A 15 -18.03 29.98 -7.81
C LEU A 15 -16.87 29.22 -8.47
N LEU A 16 -17.21 28.04 -9.02
CA LEU A 16 -16.46 27.45 -10.12
C LEU A 16 -16.81 28.24 -11.39
N SER A 17 -15.89 29.05 -11.89
CA SER A 17 -15.94 29.55 -13.27
C SER A 17 -14.98 28.73 -14.13
N ALA A 18 -15.58 27.86 -14.93
CA ALA A 18 -15.01 27.17 -16.06
C ALA A 18 -14.17 28.11 -16.95
N CYS A 19 -12.91 27.75 -17.20
CA CYS A 19 -12.17 28.29 -18.34
C CYS A 19 -12.20 27.22 -19.44
N GLY A 20 -13.30 27.23 -20.19
CA GLY A 20 -13.50 26.47 -21.40
C GLY A 20 -14.01 27.39 -22.49
N SER A 21 -13.15 27.62 -23.47
CA SER A 21 -13.48 27.96 -24.87
C SER A 21 -13.96 29.38 -25.22
N SER A 22 -13.11 30.10 -25.98
CA SER A 22 -13.35 30.55 -27.37
C SER A 22 -12.86 31.98 -27.66
N GLY A 23 -11.99 32.10 -28.67
CA GLY A 23 -12.18 33.13 -29.71
C GLY A 23 -11.11 34.21 -29.90
N ASN A 24 -10.32 34.00 -30.97
CA ASN A 24 -9.97 34.97 -32.03
C ASN A 24 -8.59 35.66 -32.08
N GLU A 25 -7.95 35.43 -33.24
CA GLU A 25 -7.02 36.27 -34.04
C GLU A 25 -5.55 36.43 -33.58
N SER A 26 -4.61 35.80 -34.31
CA SER A 26 -4.04 36.38 -35.54
C SER A 26 -3.00 35.46 -36.19
N GLU A 27 -2.94 35.53 -37.53
CA GLU A 27 -2.08 34.80 -38.45
C GLU A 27 -0.58 34.87 -38.13
N GLY A 28 0.13 33.75 -38.39
CA GLY A 28 1.57 33.65 -38.29
C GLY A 28 2.08 32.31 -38.82
N ASP A 29 2.46 32.32 -40.09
CA ASP A 29 3.21 31.30 -40.83
C ASP A 29 4.25 30.54 -39.99
N SER A 30 4.13 29.21 -39.95
CA SER A 30 5.20 28.21 -39.76
C SER A 30 4.56 26.82 -39.68
N GLY A 31 4.54 26.10 -40.81
CA GLY A 31 4.07 24.72 -40.87
C GLY A 31 4.91 23.76 -40.03
N ALA A 32 4.61 23.67 -38.73
CA ALA A 32 5.03 22.58 -37.88
C ALA A 32 4.13 21.37 -38.18
N LYS A 33 4.63 20.44 -39.00
CA LYS A 33 4.05 19.09 -39.15
C LYS A 33 4.03 18.41 -37.78
N VAL A 34 2.90 18.44 -37.10
CA VAL A 34 2.63 17.52 -35.99
C VAL A 34 2.40 16.16 -36.63
N ALA A 35 3.33 15.23 -36.42
CA ALA A 35 3.18 13.85 -36.87
C ALA A 35 2.03 13.20 -36.10
N THR A 36 0.84 13.20 -36.69
CA THR A 36 -0.22 12.28 -36.27
C THR A 36 0.27 10.87 -36.60
N LEU A 37 0.61 10.10 -35.56
CA LEU A 37 0.82 8.66 -35.67
C LEU A 37 -0.51 8.03 -36.08
N GLN A 38 -0.74 7.96 -37.38
CA GLN A 38 -1.77 7.14 -37.99
C GLN A 38 -1.27 5.70 -37.92
N SER A 39 -1.52 5.03 -36.80
CA SER A 39 -1.42 3.57 -36.76
C SER A 39 -2.54 3.03 -37.66
N ALA A 40 -2.17 2.70 -38.90
CA ALA A 40 -2.95 1.82 -39.73
C ALA A 40 -3.17 0.53 -38.94
N ALA A 41 -4.42 0.19 -38.66
CA ALA A 41 -4.77 -1.11 -38.12
C ALA A 41 -4.35 -2.18 -39.14
N PRO A 42 -3.44 -3.11 -38.80
CA PRO A 42 -3.38 -4.35 -39.56
C PRO A 42 -4.68 -5.10 -39.26
N ALA A 43 -5.40 -5.48 -40.31
CA ALA A 43 -6.36 -6.57 -40.22
C ALA A 43 -5.55 -7.84 -39.88
N GLY A 44 -5.40 -8.09 -38.59
CA GLY A 44 -4.72 -9.24 -38.01
C GLY A 44 -5.70 -9.98 -37.12
N GLU A 45 -5.68 -11.29 -37.25
CA GLU A 45 -6.38 -12.30 -36.46
C GLU A 45 -6.38 -11.99 -34.95
N PRO A 46 -7.34 -12.51 -34.16
CA PRO A 46 -7.39 -12.25 -32.73
C PRO A 46 -6.04 -12.61 -32.09
N ASP A 47 -5.28 -11.58 -31.78
CA ASP A 47 -4.09 -11.64 -30.96
C ASP A 47 -4.55 -12.18 -29.61
N VAL A 48 -4.36 -13.48 -29.39
CA VAL A 48 -4.41 -14.07 -28.07
C VAL A 48 -3.14 -13.60 -27.36
N SER A 49 -3.13 -12.30 -27.03
CA SER A 49 -2.25 -11.77 -26.02
C SER A 49 -2.39 -12.68 -24.81
N PRO A 50 -1.30 -13.24 -24.26
CA PRO A 50 -1.37 -13.97 -23.01
C PRO A 50 -2.03 -13.00 -22.03
N SER A 51 -3.21 -13.37 -21.54
CA SER A 51 -3.94 -12.56 -20.57
C SER A 51 -2.93 -12.12 -19.52
N LYS A 52 -2.67 -10.81 -19.40
CA LYS A 52 -1.91 -10.26 -18.28
C LYS A 52 -2.51 -10.95 -17.07
N LYS A 53 -1.74 -11.82 -16.40
CA LYS A 53 -2.18 -12.43 -15.15
C LYS A 53 -2.64 -11.25 -14.30
N ALA A 54 -3.91 -11.26 -13.87
CA ALA A 54 -4.45 -10.16 -13.09
C ALA A 54 -3.47 -9.92 -11.94
N GLU A 55 -2.85 -8.74 -11.91
CA GLU A 55 -1.84 -8.43 -10.91
C GLU A 55 -2.54 -8.40 -9.55
N ARG A 56 -2.00 -9.16 -8.59
CA ARG A 56 -2.49 -9.16 -7.22
C ARG A 56 -2.48 -7.72 -6.69
N PRO A 57 -3.57 -7.24 -6.06
CA PRO A 57 -3.55 -5.94 -5.41
C PRO A 57 -2.41 -5.83 -4.40
N ARG A 58 -1.85 -4.65 -4.26
CA ARG A 58 -0.76 -4.36 -3.33
C ARG A 58 -1.28 -3.58 -2.13
N GLU A 59 -0.76 -3.90 -0.95
CA GLU A 59 -0.90 -3.07 0.24
C GLU A 59 -0.31 -1.67 0.00
N LYS A 60 -0.89 -0.66 0.65
CA LYS A 60 -0.34 0.70 0.64
C LYS A 60 0.32 0.99 1.98
N LEU A 61 1.46 1.66 1.93
CA LEU A 61 2.13 2.09 3.15
C LEU A 61 1.23 3.05 3.95
N GLY A 62 0.95 2.69 5.21
CA GLY A 62 0.07 3.48 6.07
C GLY A 62 -1.43 3.28 5.81
N MET A 63 -1.83 2.25 5.05
CA MET A 63 -3.23 1.85 5.00
C MET A 63 -3.75 1.47 6.39
N THR A 64 -5.03 1.73 6.61
CA THR A 64 -5.75 1.37 7.83
C THR A 64 -6.03 -0.14 7.88
N GLY A 65 -6.34 -0.66 9.07
CA GLY A 65 -6.72 -2.07 9.22
C GLY A 65 -8.00 -2.40 8.44
N GLU A 66 -8.95 -1.46 8.40
CA GLU A 66 -10.20 -1.60 7.66
C GLU A 66 -9.98 -1.65 6.15
N GLU A 67 -9.07 -0.82 5.63
CA GLU A 67 -8.66 -0.89 4.22
C GLU A 67 -7.95 -2.21 3.90
N TYR A 68 -7.16 -2.73 4.83
CA TYR A 68 -6.48 -4.02 4.66
C TYR A 68 -7.46 -5.18 4.65
N ASP A 69 -8.41 -5.20 5.59
CA ASP A 69 -9.48 -6.20 5.63
C ASP A 69 -10.32 -6.18 4.35
N ALA A 70 -10.64 -4.98 3.84
CA ALA A 70 -11.33 -4.83 2.56
C ALA A 70 -10.49 -5.36 1.38
N LEU A 71 -9.17 -5.17 1.42
CA LEU A 71 -8.23 -5.70 0.41
C LEU A 71 -8.15 -7.23 0.44
N LEU A 72 -8.34 -7.84 1.62
CA LEU A 72 -8.35 -9.29 1.84
C LEU A 72 -9.66 -9.99 1.45
N GLU A 73 -10.75 -9.26 1.18
CA GLU A 73 -12.05 -9.86 0.87
C GLU A 73 -12.02 -10.90 -0.27
N PRO A 74 -11.30 -10.69 -1.39
CA PRO A 74 -11.17 -11.71 -2.44
C PRO A 74 -10.49 -12.99 -1.95
N TYR A 75 -9.42 -12.85 -1.15
CA TYR A 75 -8.71 -13.99 -0.56
C TYR A 75 -9.62 -14.75 0.41
N ASN A 76 -10.28 -14.04 1.32
CA ASN A 76 -11.21 -14.63 2.29
C ASN A 76 -12.39 -15.35 1.61
N ARG A 77 -12.89 -14.80 0.48
CA ARG A 77 -13.91 -15.46 -0.33
C ARG A 77 -13.41 -16.79 -0.90
N CYS A 78 -12.23 -16.79 -1.53
CA CYS A 78 -11.62 -18.01 -2.06
C CYS A 78 -11.43 -19.06 -0.97
N MET A 79 -10.91 -18.67 0.19
CA MET A 79 -10.73 -19.58 1.33
C MET A 79 -12.06 -20.23 1.76
N ARG A 80 -13.15 -19.45 1.84
CA ARG A 80 -14.49 -19.97 2.16
C ARG A 80 -15.04 -20.92 1.11
N GLU A 81 -14.83 -20.63 -0.18
CA GLU A 81 -15.22 -21.51 -1.29
C GLU A 81 -14.50 -22.87 -1.23
N HIS A 82 -13.29 -22.89 -0.65
CA HIS A 82 -12.53 -24.10 -0.36
C HIS A 82 -12.78 -24.69 1.05
N GLY A 83 -13.84 -24.22 1.75
CA GLY A 83 -14.28 -24.78 3.02
C GLY A 83 -13.52 -24.28 4.25
N VAL A 84 -12.77 -23.18 4.15
CA VAL A 84 -12.00 -22.58 5.24
C VAL A 84 -12.64 -21.27 5.67
N ASP A 85 -13.18 -21.23 6.89
CA ASP A 85 -13.70 -19.99 7.48
C ASP A 85 -12.60 -19.23 8.22
N ALA A 86 -12.35 -17.98 7.80
CA ALA A 86 -11.37 -17.09 8.41
C ALA A 86 -11.64 -16.80 9.90
N THR A 87 -12.90 -16.90 10.33
CA THR A 87 -13.32 -16.71 11.73
C THR A 87 -12.81 -17.85 12.62
N GLU A 88 -12.82 -19.07 12.10
CA GLU A 88 -12.29 -20.26 12.79
C GLU A 88 -10.75 -20.28 12.78
N ALA A 89 -10.12 -19.77 11.72
CA ALA A 89 -8.68 -19.59 11.65
C ALA A 89 -8.16 -18.52 12.65
N LYS A 90 -8.83 -17.37 12.77
CA LYS A 90 -8.50 -16.34 13.77
C LYS A 90 -8.63 -16.85 15.21
N LYS A 91 -9.62 -17.70 15.52
CA LYS A 91 -9.75 -18.35 16.83
C LYS A 91 -8.58 -19.28 17.14
N ARG A 92 -8.10 -20.04 16.15
CA ARG A 92 -6.94 -20.93 16.31
C ARG A 92 -5.61 -20.19 16.44
N ALA A 93 -5.48 -19.01 15.83
CA ALA A 93 -4.27 -18.19 15.91
C ALA A 93 -4.07 -17.49 17.28
N GLY A 94 -5.12 -17.37 18.09
CA GLY A 94 -5.05 -16.82 19.45
C GLY A 94 -4.45 -17.77 20.48
N ASP A 95 -4.48 -19.09 20.21
CA ASP A 95 -3.79 -20.10 21.01
C ASP A 95 -2.40 -20.35 20.38
N SER A 96 -1.36 -19.89 21.06
CA SER A 96 0.02 -20.09 20.63
C SER A 96 0.36 -21.58 20.43
N ALA A 97 1.18 -21.83 19.41
CA ALA A 97 1.69 -23.12 18.92
C ALA A 97 0.74 -23.87 17.96
N VAL A 98 0.80 -23.49 16.68
CA VAL A 98 0.39 -24.35 15.56
C VAL A 98 1.42 -25.48 15.42
N THR A 99 1.39 -26.44 16.33
CA THR A 99 2.05 -27.74 16.16
C THR A 99 1.02 -28.68 15.52
N GLY A 100 1.25 -29.09 14.27
CA GLY A 100 0.45 -30.14 13.62
C GLY A 100 -0.24 -29.80 12.30
N VAL A 101 0.06 -28.66 11.66
CA VAL A 101 -0.42 -28.41 10.29
C VAL A 101 0.35 -29.30 9.32
N THR A 102 -0.31 -30.36 8.85
CA THR A 102 0.19 -31.23 7.79
C THR A 102 -0.18 -30.68 6.41
N GLU A 103 0.54 -31.04 5.35
CA GLU A 103 0.18 -30.65 3.96
C GLU A 103 -1.24 -31.09 3.55
N ASP A 104 -1.80 -32.09 4.25
CA ASP A 104 -3.14 -32.57 4.03
C ASP A 104 -4.26 -31.71 4.62
N ASP A 105 -3.90 -30.71 5.42
CA ASP A 105 -4.82 -29.78 6.04
C ASP A 105 -5.59 -28.98 4.96
N ALA A 106 -6.91 -28.88 5.15
CA ALA A 106 -7.79 -28.20 4.21
C ALA A 106 -7.41 -26.70 4.04
N ALA A 107 -6.90 -26.05 5.09
CA ALA A 107 -6.44 -24.67 5.01
C ALA A 107 -5.15 -24.54 4.20
N VAL A 108 -4.21 -25.48 4.32
CA VAL A 108 -3.00 -25.49 3.48
C VAL A 108 -3.35 -25.69 2.01
N LYS A 109 -4.24 -26.64 1.71
CA LYS A 109 -4.71 -26.90 0.33
C LYS A 109 -5.43 -25.69 -0.27
N ALA A 110 -6.33 -25.07 0.48
CA ALA A 110 -7.00 -23.84 0.07
C ALA A 110 -5.99 -22.70 -0.16
N ASN A 111 -5.04 -22.50 0.78
CA ASN A 111 -4.07 -21.43 0.70
C ASN A 111 -3.17 -21.54 -0.55
N ARG A 112 -2.77 -22.75 -0.94
CA ARG A 112 -2.01 -22.98 -2.20
C ARG A 112 -2.73 -22.51 -3.45
N ILE A 113 -4.06 -22.47 -3.43
CA ILE A 113 -4.90 -22.01 -4.55
C ILE A 113 -5.15 -20.51 -4.42
N CYS A 114 -5.53 -20.05 -3.22
CA CYS A 114 -6.00 -18.69 -2.99
C CYS A 114 -4.86 -17.65 -2.88
N GLU A 115 -3.75 -17.99 -2.22
CA GLU A 115 -2.66 -17.04 -1.97
C GLU A 115 -2.03 -16.51 -3.27
N PRO A 116 -1.67 -17.35 -4.26
CA PRO A 116 -1.03 -16.87 -5.48
C PRO A 116 -1.92 -15.97 -6.34
N GLN A 117 -3.24 -15.99 -6.13
CA GLN A 117 -4.22 -15.23 -6.91
C GLN A 117 -4.74 -13.99 -6.19
N TYR A 118 -4.92 -14.07 -4.86
CA TYR A 118 -5.74 -13.10 -4.14
C TYR A 118 -5.10 -12.50 -2.89
N MET A 119 -4.05 -13.11 -2.33
CA MET A 119 -3.38 -12.51 -1.19
C MET A 119 -2.79 -11.16 -1.63
N PRO A 120 -2.91 -10.06 -0.87
CA PRO A 120 -2.25 -8.83 -1.26
C PRO A 120 -0.74 -8.99 -1.32
N LEU A 121 -0.08 -8.27 -2.23
CA LEU A 121 1.38 -8.10 -2.18
C LEU A 121 1.73 -7.09 -1.07
N PRO A 122 2.91 -7.18 -0.41
CA PRO A 122 3.33 -6.22 0.61
C PRO A 122 3.42 -4.79 0.04
N PRO A 123 3.61 -3.71 0.81
CA PRO A 123 3.93 -2.40 0.22
C PRO A 123 5.18 -2.46 -0.66
N TRP A 124 5.26 -1.66 -1.73
CA TRP A 124 6.36 -1.75 -2.72
C TRP A 124 7.72 -1.47 -2.06
N GLU A 125 7.72 -0.54 -1.11
CA GLU A 125 8.87 -0.14 -0.31
C GLU A 125 9.41 -1.27 0.58
N LYS A 126 8.60 -2.31 0.82
CA LYS A 126 8.91 -3.44 1.71
C LYS A 126 8.92 -4.78 0.97
N ASP A 127 8.88 -4.76 -0.36
CA ASP A 127 8.87 -5.98 -1.16
C ASP A 127 10.28 -6.50 -1.43
N PRO A 128 10.58 -7.79 -1.16
CA PRO A 128 11.84 -8.42 -1.56
C PRO A 128 12.17 -8.32 -3.06
N ALA A 129 11.17 -8.19 -3.93
CA ALA A 129 11.35 -7.99 -5.37
C ALA A 129 11.70 -6.54 -5.74
N ASN A 130 11.56 -5.58 -4.83
CA ASN A 130 11.97 -4.20 -5.05
C ASN A 130 13.47 -4.06 -4.70
N PRO A 131 14.34 -3.73 -5.67
CA PRO A 131 15.78 -3.56 -5.41
C PRO A 131 16.09 -2.43 -4.42
N GLU A 132 15.17 -1.48 -4.22
CA GLU A 132 15.32 -0.36 -3.30
C GLU A 132 14.78 -0.64 -1.89
N ALA A 133 14.12 -1.79 -1.65
CA ALA A 133 13.48 -2.09 -0.37
C ALA A 133 14.49 -2.10 0.79
N ARG A 134 15.72 -2.57 0.54
CA ARG A 134 16.79 -2.53 1.53
C ARG A 134 17.18 -1.11 1.91
N ASP A 135 17.30 -0.23 0.93
CA ASP A 135 17.70 1.16 1.17
C ASP A 135 16.58 1.92 1.90
N PHE A 136 15.31 1.64 1.54
CA PHE A 136 14.16 2.10 2.29
C PHE A 136 14.23 1.69 3.78
N ALA A 137 14.47 0.40 4.07
CA ALA A 137 14.60 -0.09 5.44
C ALA A 137 15.74 0.61 6.21
N VAL A 138 16.89 0.80 5.56
CA VAL A 138 18.03 1.52 6.15
C VAL A 138 17.66 2.97 6.48
N ASP A 139 16.92 3.66 5.62
CA ASP A 139 16.52 5.05 5.83
C ASP A 139 15.45 5.18 6.93
N VAL A 140 14.54 4.21 7.05
CA VAL A 140 13.61 4.13 8.19
C VAL A 140 14.39 3.93 9.50
N VAL A 141 15.38 3.04 9.53
CA VAL A 141 16.25 2.86 10.71
C VAL A 141 16.98 4.16 11.07
N LYS A 142 17.50 4.91 10.08
CA LYS A 142 18.12 6.23 10.32
C LYS A 142 17.13 7.22 10.92
N CYS A 143 15.89 7.25 10.42
CA CYS A 143 14.84 8.09 10.97
C CYS A 143 14.52 7.72 12.44
N LEU A 144 14.37 6.43 12.74
CA LEU A 144 14.10 5.94 14.10
C LEU A 144 15.23 6.30 15.07
N LYS A 145 16.49 6.15 14.64
CA LYS A 145 17.65 6.57 15.44
C LYS A 145 17.64 8.08 15.74
N LYS A 146 17.29 8.91 14.75
CA LYS A 146 17.12 10.37 14.96
C LYS A 146 16.01 10.70 15.96
N LYS A 147 14.97 9.86 16.06
CA LYS A 147 13.88 9.99 17.04
C LYS A 147 14.20 9.34 18.39
N GLY A 148 15.43 8.86 18.60
CA GLY A 148 15.91 8.39 19.90
C GLY A 148 15.75 6.88 20.15
N VAL A 149 15.38 6.10 19.12
CA VAL A 149 15.41 4.63 19.20
C VAL A 149 16.86 4.17 19.14
N LYS A 150 17.37 3.55 20.21
CA LYS A 150 18.79 3.21 20.34
C LYS A 150 19.12 1.85 19.71
N LEU A 151 18.33 0.84 20.05
CA LEU A 151 18.52 -0.54 19.59
C LEU A 151 17.52 -0.82 18.48
N VAL A 152 17.94 -0.46 17.26
CA VAL A 152 17.19 -0.65 16.03
C VAL A 152 18.15 -0.89 14.85
N GLU A 153 17.84 -1.90 14.05
CA GLU A 153 18.64 -2.34 12.92
C GLU A 153 17.77 -2.97 11.83
N VAL A 154 18.33 -3.09 10.62
CA VAL A 154 17.74 -3.91 9.57
C VAL A 154 18.11 -5.36 9.88
N ASP A 155 17.12 -6.25 9.84
CA ASP A 155 17.27 -7.67 10.13
C ASP A 155 18.04 -8.41 9.02
N GLN A 156 18.31 -9.69 9.22
CA GLN A 156 19.10 -10.54 8.33
C GLN A 156 18.49 -10.70 6.93
N ASP A 157 17.18 -10.55 6.80
CA ASP A 157 16.48 -10.56 5.50
C ASP A 157 16.72 -9.28 4.68
N GLY A 158 17.35 -8.27 5.27
CA GLY A 158 17.71 -7.01 4.62
C GLY A 158 16.56 -6.01 4.46
N ILE A 159 15.35 -6.31 4.94
CA ILE A 159 14.15 -5.46 4.73
C ILE A 159 13.36 -5.28 6.02
N SER A 160 13.31 -6.30 6.88
CA SER A 160 12.66 -6.20 8.19
C SER A 160 13.46 -5.30 9.13
N ILE A 161 12.75 -4.67 10.07
CA ILE A 161 13.37 -3.79 11.08
C ILE A 161 13.22 -4.43 12.45
N ALA A 162 14.35 -4.78 13.06
CA ALA A 162 14.42 -5.35 14.40
C ALA A 162 14.53 -4.23 15.45
N LEU A 163 13.86 -4.42 16.59
CA LEU A 163 13.84 -3.48 17.72
C LEU A 163 14.26 -4.20 19.01
N GLY A 164 14.99 -3.50 19.88
CA GLY A 164 15.30 -3.97 21.24
C GLY A 164 16.63 -4.73 21.39
N GLY A 165 17.26 -5.15 20.28
CA GLY A 165 18.53 -5.89 20.30
C GLY A 165 18.46 -7.21 21.07
N GLU A 166 19.62 -7.80 21.36
CA GLU A 166 19.73 -9.13 22.00
C GLU A 166 19.02 -9.24 23.35
N GLN A 167 18.87 -8.12 24.08
CA GLN A 167 18.26 -8.11 25.41
C GLN A 167 16.80 -7.67 25.43
N ASN A 168 16.15 -7.51 24.28
CA ASN A 168 14.75 -7.04 24.19
C ASN A 168 14.51 -5.73 24.99
N ASP A 169 15.34 -4.71 24.76
CA ASP A 169 15.20 -3.41 25.44
C ASP A 169 13.82 -2.79 25.21
N SER A 170 13.00 -2.84 26.25
CA SER A 170 11.61 -2.38 26.23
C SER A 170 11.46 -0.92 25.79
N ARG A 171 12.45 -0.07 26.09
CA ARG A 171 12.41 1.34 25.70
C ARG A 171 12.56 1.50 24.18
N SER A 172 13.53 0.82 23.57
CA SER A 172 13.75 0.88 22.12
C SER A 172 12.58 0.25 21.37
N ILE A 173 12.01 -0.85 21.89
CA ILE A 173 10.80 -1.46 21.32
C ILE A 173 9.64 -0.45 21.34
N ARG A 174 9.33 0.14 22.50
CA ARG A 174 8.21 1.08 22.64
C ARG A 174 8.37 2.30 21.73
N LEU A 175 9.54 2.95 21.75
CA LEU A 175 9.81 4.12 20.90
C LEU A 175 9.84 3.76 19.41
N GLY A 176 10.35 2.57 19.08
CA GLY A 176 10.34 2.04 17.72
C GLY A 176 8.91 1.92 17.19
N LEU A 177 8.04 1.24 17.92
CA LEU A 177 6.62 1.09 17.55
C LEU A 177 5.88 2.43 17.48
N GLU A 178 6.16 3.35 18.39
CA GLU A 178 5.57 4.70 18.39
C GLU A 178 5.92 5.51 17.13
N HIS A 179 7.14 5.35 16.60
CA HIS A 179 7.65 6.17 15.51
C HIS A 179 7.72 5.46 14.15
N MET A 180 7.58 4.14 14.10
CA MET A 180 7.75 3.32 12.88
C MET A 180 6.95 3.85 11.71
N SER A 181 5.62 3.94 11.86
CA SER A 181 4.74 4.36 10.76
C SER A 181 5.03 5.80 10.30
N GLY A 182 5.43 6.68 11.22
CA GLY A 182 5.82 8.05 10.89
C GLY A 182 7.11 8.10 10.07
N CYS A 183 8.10 7.30 10.44
CA CYS A 183 9.35 7.20 9.71
C CYS A 183 9.18 6.55 8.34
N GLU A 184 8.40 5.46 8.25
CA GLU A 184 8.06 4.81 6.98
C GLU A 184 7.44 5.82 6.00
N ARG A 185 6.43 6.58 6.44
CA ARG A 185 5.80 7.62 5.60
C ARG A 185 6.76 8.76 5.24
N GLU A 186 7.62 9.18 6.17
CA GLU A 186 8.59 10.26 5.93
C GLU A 186 9.62 9.86 4.87
N VAL A 187 10.07 8.61 4.88
CA VAL A 187 11.02 8.09 3.89
C VAL A 187 10.33 7.90 2.54
N ALA A 188 9.15 7.28 2.52
CA ALA A 188 8.39 7.05 1.29
C ALA A 188 8.07 8.37 0.56
N ALA A 189 7.78 9.45 1.28
CA ALA A 189 7.51 10.76 0.68
C ALA A 189 8.74 11.42 0.00
N LYS A 190 9.95 10.89 0.20
CA LYS A 190 11.20 11.38 -0.39
C LYS A 190 11.75 10.46 -1.48
N SER A 191 11.11 9.30 -1.68
CA SER A 191 11.52 8.24 -2.60
C SER A 191 10.94 8.49 -3.99
#